data_AF-A0A7Z8L9X9-F1
#
_entry.id   AF-A0A7Z8L9X9-F1
#
_cell.length_a   1.000
_cell.length_b   1.000
_cell.length_c   1.000
_cell.angle_alpha   90.00
_cell.angle_beta   90.00
_cell.angle_gamma   90.00
#
_symmetry.space_group_name_H-M   'P 1'
#
loop_
_entity.id
_entity.type
_entity.pdbx_description
1 polymer ?
#
loop_
_entity_poly.entity_id
_entity_poly.type
_entity_poly.pdbx_seq_one_letter_code
_entity_poly.pdbx_strand_id
1 'polypeptide(L)'
;MQNQAEPKANDDSSHRLDERAIKRLIAKQIENRCETLERQVAMLEAILRRKADLQYLSINEVCQRYRLNHRRVKEAIRIGAIEAAARPNGRGGRTTYLIRADEAERYWGSGLPV
;
A
#
# COMPACT_ATOMS: atom_id res chain seq x y z
N MET A 1 5.82 -86.12 -4.87
CA MET A 1 6.22 -85.05 -3.96
C MET A 1 6.52 -83.82 -4.80
N GLN A 2 5.63 -82.84 -4.76
CA GLN A 2 5.73 -81.56 -5.46
C GLN A 2 5.93 -80.48 -4.39
N ASN A 3 7.01 -79.70 -4.47
CA ASN A 3 7.20 -78.44 -3.75
C ASN A 3 8.10 -77.59 -4.65
N GLN A 4 7.51 -76.64 -5.37
CA GLN A 4 7.19 -75.26 -4.97
C GLN A 4 8.24 -74.30 -5.54
N ALA A 5 7.72 -73.38 -6.35
CA ALA A 5 8.42 -72.39 -7.12
C ALA A 5 9.23 -71.42 -6.25
N GLU A 6 10.34 -70.96 -6.81
CA GLU A 6 11.13 -69.82 -6.33
C GLU A 6 10.25 -68.56 -6.17
N PRO A 7 10.57 -67.69 -5.20
CA PRO A 7 9.84 -66.44 -5.02
C PRO A 7 10.09 -65.52 -6.21
N LYS A 8 9.01 -65.13 -6.90
CA LYS A 8 9.04 -64.03 -7.86
C LYS A 8 9.52 -62.78 -7.11
N ALA A 9 10.60 -62.18 -7.62
CA ALA A 9 11.01 -60.83 -7.26
C ALA A 9 9.80 -59.92 -7.43
N ASN A 10 9.25 -59.43 -6.31
CA ASN A 10 8.18 -58.47 -6.35
C ASN A 10 8.74 -57.18 -6.93
N ASP A 11 8.11 -56.80 -8.02
CA ASP A 11 8.28 -55.58 -8.78
C ASP A 11 7.97 -54.38 -7.87
N ASP A 12 8.99 -53.93 -7.14
CA ASP A 12 8.97 -52.73 -6.27
C ASP A 12 8.98 -51.42 -7.10
N SER A 13 8.67 -51.50 -8.40
CA SER A 13 8.83 -50.41 -9.38
C SER A 13 7.63 -49.45 -9.43
N SER A 14 6.61 -49.60 -8.59
CA SER A 14 5.38 -48.79 -8.66
C SER A 14 5.39 -47.50 -7.82
N HIS A 15 6.49 -47.14 -7.14
CA HIS A 15 6.44 -46.01 -6.19
C HIS A 15 7.56 -44.97 -6.28
N ARG A 16 8.35 -44.94 -7.36
CA ARG A 16 9.10 -43.72 -7.69
C ARG A 16 8.14 -42.70 -8.28
N LEU A 17 7.35 -42.07 -7.41
CA LEU A 17 6.86 -40.73 -7.65
C LEU A 17 8.03 -39.93 -8.22
N ASP A 18 7.88 -39.51 -9.47
CA ASP A 18 8.97 -38.94 -10.25
C ASP A 18 9.40 -37.65 -9.53
N GLU A 19 10.46 -37.75 -8.71
CA GLU A 19 10.88 -36.71 -7.77
C GLU A 19 11.10 -35.37 -8.49
N ARG A 20 11.47 -35.46 -9.77
CA ARG A 20 11.58 -34.33 -10.69
C ARG A 20 10.24 -33.66 -10.99
N ALA A 21 9.17 -34.42 -11.20
CA ALA A 21 7.83 -33.89 -11.42
C ALA A 21 7.29 -33.19 -10.17
N ILE A 22 7.49 -33.79 -8.99
CA ILE A 22 7.09 -33.18 -7.71
C ILE A 22 7.86 -31.87 -7.47
N LYS A 23 9.19 -31.87 -7.65
CA LYS A 23 10.01 -30.66 -7.49
C LYS A 23 9.59 -29.53 -8.44
N ARG A 24 9.25 -29.85 -9.69
CA ARG A 24 8.72 -28.85 -10.65
C ARG A 24 7.36 -28.31 -10.23
N LEU A 25 6.47 -29.16 -9.73
CA LEU A 25 5.15 -28.74 -9.25
C LEU A 25 5.27 -27.78 -8.06
N ILE A 26 6.13 -28.11 -7.09
CA ILE A 26 6.38 -27.25 -5.93
C ILE A 26 7.00 -25.91 -6.35
N ALA A 27 8.00 -25.92 -7.24
CA ALA A 27 8.61 -24.70 -7.75
C ALA A 27 7.57 -23.77 -8.39
N LYS A 28 6.71 -24.33 -9.25
CA LYS A 28 5.63 -23.56 -9.90
C LYS A 28 4.60 -23.02 -8.90
N GLN A 29 4.28 -23.77 -7.85
CA GLN A 29 3.39 -23.29 -6.79
C GLN A 29 4.02 -22.14 -5.98
N ILE A 30 5.33 -22.20 -5.73
CA ILE A 30 6.06 -21.13 -5.05
C ILE A 30 6.08 -19.88 -5.92
N GLU A 31 6.42 -19.99 -7.20
CA GLU A 31 6.41 -18.87 -8.15
C GLU A 31 5.03 -18.18 -8.19
N ASN A 32 3.96 -18.96 -8.37
CA ASN A 32 2.60 -18.42 -8.37
C ASN A 32 2.24 -17.69 -7.07
N ARG A 33 2.69 -18.21 -5.92
CA ARG A 33 2.45 -17.57 -4.61
C ARG A 33 3.26 -16.29 -4.47
N CYS A 34 4.51 -16.26 -4.93
CA CYS A 34 5.34 -15.06 -4.95
C CYS A 34 4.70 -13.97 -5.83
N GLU A 35 4.29 -14.29 -7.05
CA GLU A 35 3.61 -13.33 -7.93
C GLU A 35 2.32 -12.78 -7.30
N THR A 36 1.55 -13.63 -6.61
CA THR A 36 0.33 -13.20 -5.92
C THR A 36 0.64 -12.24 -4.78
N LEU A 37 1.69 -12.52 -4.00
CA LEU A 37 2.14 -11.65 -2.91
C LEU A 37 2.65 -10.31 -3.44
N GLU A 38 3.42 -10.29 -4.53
CA GLU A 38 3.89 -9.06 -5.17
C GLU A 38 2.72 -8.17 -5.62
N ARG A 39 1.68 -8.77 -6.23
CA ARG A 39 0.47 -8.04 -6.61
C ARG A 39 -0.28 -7.47 -5.39
N GLN A 40 -0.37 -8.24 -4.30
CA GLN A 40 -1.01 -7.79 -3.06
C GLN A 40 -0.24 -6.64 -2.40
N VAL A 41 1.10 -6.70 -2.39
CA VAL A 41 1.96 -5.62 -1.89
C VAL A 41 1.75 -4.35 -2.71
N ALA A 42 1.81 -4.44 -4.05
CA ALA A 42 1.56 -3.30 -4.93
C ALA A 42 0.17 -2.67 -4.71
N MET A 43 -0.85 -3.49 -4.47
CA MET A 43 -2.20 -3.01 -4.14
C MET A 43 -2.24 -2.29 -2.79
N LEU A 44 -1.59 -2.82 -1.75
CA LEU A 44 -1.51 -2.17 -0.45
C LEU A 44 -0.75 -0.85 -0.52
N GLU A 45 0.37 -0.80 -1.26
CA GLU A 45 1.11 0.44 -1.50
C GLU A 45 0.24 1.49 -2.21
N ALA A 46 -0.55 1.09 -3.21
CA ALA A 46 -1.46 2.00 -3.91
C ALA A 46 -2.56 2.55 -2.97
N ILE A 47 -3.14 1.71 -2.10
CA ILE A 47 -4.12 2.13 -1.10
C ILE A 47 -3.50 3.09 -0.10
N LEU A 48 -2.29 2.80 0.38
CA LEU A 48 -1.56 3.65 1.32
C LEU A 48 -1.19 5.00 0.70
N ARG A 49 -0.71 5.02 -0.56
CA ARG A 49 -0.45 6.27 -1.29
C ARG A 49 -1.73 7.09 -1.45
N ARG A 50 -2.84 6.45 -1.86
CA ARG A 50 -4.15 7.12 -1.98
C ARG A 50 -4.65 7.66 -0.63
N LYS A 51 -4.40 6.95 0.48
CA LYS A 51 -4.71 7.45 1.83
C LYS A 51 -3.81 8.61 2.25
N ALA A 52 -2.52 8.57 1.92
CA ALA A 52 -1.58 9.65 2.22
C ALA A 52 -1.90 10.92 1.42
N ASP A 53 -2.31 10.78 0.16
CA ASP A 53 -2.77 11.91 -0.66
C ASP A 53 -4.07 12.50 -0.09
N LEU A 54 -4.95 11.67 0.49
CA LEU A 54 -6.14 12.14 1.23
C LEU A 54 -5.80 12.80 2.58
N GLN A 55 -4.56 12.65 3.08
CA GLN A 55 -4.14 13.24 4.35
C GLN A 55 -3.63 14.66 4.22
N TYR A 56 -3.36 15.18 3.01
CA TYR A 56 -2.88 16.55 2.84
C TYR A 56 -3.78 17.33 1.88
N LEU A 57 -4.19 18.52 2.32
CA LEU A 57 -5.01 19.45 1.60
C LEU A 57 -4.15 20.65 1.18
N SER A 58 -4.24 21.03 -0.09
CA SER A 58 -3.78 22.34 -0.54
C SER A 58 -4.58 23.46 0.14
N ILE A 59 -4.04 24.67 0.15
CA ILE A 59 -4.78 25.85 0.64
C ILE A 59 -6.15 25.98 -0.07
N ASN A 60 -6.21 25.69 -1.37
CA ASN A 60 -7.47 25.74 -2.13
C ASN A 60 -8.52 24.76 -1.59
N GLU A 61 -8.11 23.52 -1.32
CA GLU A 61 -9.00 22.49 -0.79
C GLU A 61 -9.49 22.83 0.62
N VAL A 62 -8.61 23.35 1.48
CA VAL A 62 -9.00 23.86 2.81
C VAL A 62 -10.00 25.00 2.68
N CYS A 63 -9.73 25.98 1.82
CA CYS A 63 -10.63 27.11 1.56
C CYS A 63 -12.02 26.64 1.10
N GLN A 64 -12.08 25.68 0.17
CA GLN A 64 -13.34 25.12 -0.32
C GLN A 64 -14.09 24.34 0.77
N ARG A 65 -13.38 23.49 1.52
CA ARG A 65 -13.97 22.60 2.52
C ARG A 65 -14.54 23.36 3.72
N TYR A 66 -13.81 24.35 4.23
CA TYR A 66 -14.20 25.11 5.43
C TYR A 66 -14.79 26.50 5.11
N ARG A 67 -15.04 26.80 3.83
CA ARG A 67 -15.58 28.10 3.35
C ARG A 67 -14.77 29.30 3.85
N LEU A 68 -13.44 29.19 3.73
CA LEU A 68 -12.48 30.22 4.14
C LEU A 68 -11.86 30.91 2.93
N ASN A 69 -11.37 32.13 3.13
CA ASN A 69 -10.50 32.78 2.15
C ASN A 69 -9.02 32.39 2.36
N HIS A 70 -8.20 32.51 1.31
CA HIS A 70 -6.77 32.19 1.38
C HIS A 70 -6.02 32.97 2.47
N ARG A 71 -6.47 34.20 2.77
CA ARG A 71 -5.84 35.06 3.76
C ARG A 71 -5.91 34.43 5.15
N ARG A 72 -7.06 33.90 5.56
CA ARG A 72 -7.22 33.23 6.87
C ARG A 72 -6.36 31.98 6.99
N VAL A 73 -6.30 31.16 5.93
CA VAL A 73 -5.48 29.95 5.93
C VAL A 73 -3.99 30.31 6.01
N LYS A 74 -3.53 31.28 5.20
CA LYS A 74 -2.14 31.75 5.26
C LYS A 74 -1.78 32.39 6.60
N GLU A 75 -2.71 33.12 7.21
CA GLU A 75 -2.51 33.72 8.51
C GLU A 75 -2.35 32.65 9.59
N ALA A 76 -3.21 31.62 9.59
CA ALA A 76 -3.11 30.49 10.51
C ALA A 76 -1.75 29.78 10.41
N ILE A 77 -1.24 29.58 9.19
CA ILE A 77 0.12 29.05 8.96
C ILE A 77 1.17 30.03 9.51
N ARG A 78 1.03 31.33 9.20
CA ARG A 78 2.01 32.37 9.55
C ARG A 78 2.20 32.52 11.06
N ILE A 79 1.11 32.43 11.83
CA ILE A 79 1.14 32.55 13.29
C ILE A 79 1.46 31.20 13.98
N GLY A 80 1.68 30.13 13.21
CA GLY A 80 1.98 28.80 13.73
C GLY A 80 0.79 28.08 14.37
N ALA A 81 -0.44 28.52 14.09
CA ALA A 81 -1.65 27.87 14.59
C ALA A 81 -1.94 26.53 13.90
N ILE A 82 -1.41 26.36 12.68
CA ILE A 82 -1.51 25.15 11.86
C ILE A 82 -0.16 24.85 11.22
N GLU A 83 0.24 23.59 11.28
CA GLU A 83 1.42 23.11 10.56
C GLU A 83 1.11 22.87 9.08
N ALA A 84 1.99 23.39 8.21
CA ALA A 84 1.92 23.15 6.77
C ALA A 84 3.27 22.74 6.21
N ALA A 85 3.29 21.68 5.41
CA ALA A 85 4.45 21.27 4.66
C ALA A 85 4.62 22.19 3.44
N ALA A 86 5.72 22.93 3.39
CA ALA A 86 6.12 23.71 2.24
C ALA A 86 6.73 22.80 1.16
N ARG A 87 6.11 22.72 -0.02
CA ARG A 87 6.69 22.07 -1.20
C ARG A 87 7.09 23.12 -2.23
N PRO A 88 8.37 23.19 -2.63
CA PRO A 88 8.77 24.06 -3.73
C PRO A 88 8.16 23.52 -5.03
N ASN A 89 7.36 24.33 -5.74
CA ASN A 89 6.97 23.95 -7.09
C ASN A 89 8.15 24.19 -8.03
N GLY A 90 8.60 23.13 -8.72
CA GLY A 90 9.75 23.17 -9.64
C GLY A 90 9.61 24.11 -10.85
N ARG A 91 8.48 24.78 -11.04
CA ARG A 91 8.30 25.86 -12.05
C ARG A 91 7.97 27.18 -11.35
N GLY A 92 8.92 28.10 -11.32
CA GLY A 92 8.68 29.51 -10.99
C GLY A 92 8.75 29.89 -9.51
N GLY A 93 9.36 29.06 -8.65
CA GLY A 93 9.69 29.44 -7.27
C GLY A 93 8.50 29.64 -6.31
N ARG A 94 7.28 29.27 -6.73
CA ARG A 94 6.11 29.36 -5.85
C ARG A 94 6.10 28.16 -4.91
N THR A 95 6.16 28.43 -3.61
CA THR A 95 5.97 27.41 -2.57
C THR A 95 4.48 27.07 -2.44
N THR A 96 4.14 25.81 -2.62
CA THR A 96 2.80 25.28 -2.28
C THR A 96 2.81 24.83 -0.84
N TYR A 97 1.81 25.24 -0.07
CA TYR A 97 1.61 24.73 1.29
C TYR A 97 0.59 23.60 1.25
N LEU A 98 0.95 22.48 1.87
CA LEU A 98 0.09 21.33 2.10
C LEU A 98 -0.18 21.20 3.59
N ILE A 99 -1.44 21.22 3.96
CA ILE A 99 -1.92 21.16 5.35
C ILE A 99 -2.47 19.77 5.59
N ARG A 100 -2.16 19.13 6.71
CA ARG A 100 -2.78 17.82 6.97
C ARG A 100 -4.29 17.95 7.17
N ALA A 101 -5.07 17.02 6.64
CA ALA A 101 -6.52 17.04 6.69
C ALA A 101 -7.05 16.95 8.13
N ASP A 102 -6.40 16.16 8.99
CA ASP A 102 -6.73 16.06 10.42
C ASP A 102 -6.40 17.35 11.17
N GLU A 103 -5.31 18.02 10.81
CA GLU A 103 -4.95 19.32 11.37
C GLU A 103 -5.93 20.42 10.96
N ALA A 104 -6.33 20.44 9.68
CA ALA A 104 -7.36 21.36 9.20
C ALA A 104 -8.72 21.10 9.88
N GLU A 105 -9.08 19.84 10.08
CA GLU A 105 -10.30 19.44 10.79
C GLU A 105 -10.26 19.83 12.27
N ARG A 106 -9.12 19.62 12.94
CA ARG A 106 -8.91 20.02 14.34
C ARG A 106 -9.11 21.52 14.54
N TYR A 107 -8.60 22.33 13.61
CA TYR A 107 -8.63 23.79 13.74
C TYR A 107 -9.94 24.42 13.26
N TRP A 108 -10.52 23.97 12.14
CA TRP A 108 -11.72 24.58 11.54
C TRP A 108 -12.97 23.69 11.55
N GLY A 109 -12.85 22.39 11.78
CA GLY A 109 -13.97 21.44 11.78
C GLY A 109 -14.89 21.57 12.99
N SER A 110 -14.43 22.19 14.07
CA SER A 110 -15.22 22.39 15.29
C SER A 110 -16.36 23.42 15.14
N GLY A 111 -16.41 24.19 14.05
CA GLY A 111 -17.46 25.19 13.79
C GLY A 111 -17.48 26.36 14.78
N LEU A 112 -16.56 26.39 15.75
CA LEU A 112 -16.39 27.51 16.68
C LEU A 112 -15.59 28.61 15.97
N PRO A 113 -16.08 29.86 15.98
CA PRO A 113 -15.35 30.97 15.40
C PRO A 113 -14.11 31.25 16.24
N VAL A 114 -12.92 30.95 15.70
CA VAL A 114 -11.65 31.56 16.11
C VAL A 114 -11.37 32.77 15.21
#